data_AF-A0A7S2BHA9-F1
#
_entry.id   AF-A0A7S2BHA9-F1
#
_cell.length_a   1.000
_cell.length_b   1.000
_cell.length_c   1.000
_cell.angle_alpha   90.00
_cell.angle_beta   90.00
_cell.angle_gamma   90.00
#
_symmetry.space_group_name_H-M   'P 1'
#
loop_
_entity.id
_entity.type
_entity.pdbx_description
1 polymer ?
#
loop_
_entity_poly.entity_id
_entity_poly.type
_entity_poly.pdbx_seq_one_letter_code
_entity_poly.pdbx_strand_id
1 'polypeptide(L)'
;VVSLKDPRVRETILRLGAEVTINGIKVQMKPHFDKDTKVEVMTDLFVAWGRQVEKTTPLSEHELSKFFDLKHREFSQALRKEADDRARLAEERTRQQRLLEEQQKQHAEQ
;
A
#
# COMPACT_ATOMS: atom_id res chain seq x y z
N VAL A 1 17.66 -3.13 4.09
CA VAL A 1 16.61 -2.31 3.45
C VAL A 1 15.76 -3.26 2.64
N VAL A 2 14.43 -3.07 2.63
CA VAL A 2 13.51 -3.86 1.80
C VAL A 2 12.96 -2.94 0.72
N SER A 3 13.09 -3.34 -0.54
CA SER A 3 12.58 -2.58 -1.68
C SER A 3 11.31 -3.22 -2.23
N LEU A 4 10.26 -2.42 -2.38
CA LEU A 4 8.95 -2.84 -2.83
C LEU A 4 8.69 -2.31 -4.25
N LYS A 5 8.02 -3.12 -5.07
CA LYS A 5 7.74 -2.75 -6.47
C LYS A 5 6.75 -1.59 -6.62
N ASP A 6 5.81 -1.44 -5.68
CA ASP A 6 4.76 -0.43 -5.74
C ASP A 6 4.85 0.49 -4.50
N PRO A 7 5.10 1.80 -4.68
CA PRO A 7 5.19 2.73 -3.56
C PRO A 7 3.87 2.84 -2.77
N ARG A 8 2.72 2.58 -3.40
CA ARG A 8 1.42 2.60 -2.71
C ARG A 8 1.31 1.46 -1.71
N VAL A 9 1.88 0.30 -2.02
CA VAL A 9 1.95 -0.83 -1.10
C VAL A 9 2.84 -0.50 0.08
N ARG A 10 3.99 0.15 -0.18
CA ARG A 10 4.89 0.63 0.86
C ARG A 10 4.16 1.56 1.84
N GLU A 11 3.41 2.54 1.32
CA GLU A 11 2.58 3.43 2.12
C GLU A 11 1.56 2.66 2.97
N THR A 12 0.85 1.70 2.37
CA THR A 12 -0.13 0.89 3.09
C THR A 12 0.53 0.08 4.21
N ILE A 13 1.72 -0.50 3.99
CA ILE A 13 2.46 -1.23 5.03
C ILE A 13 2.81 -0.29 6.20
N LEU A 14 3.30 0.92 5.92
CA LEU A 14 3.63 1.89 6.97
C LEU A 14 2.40 2.36 7.76
N ARG A 15 1.22 2.41 7.14
CA ARG A 15 -0.04 2.74 7.82
C ARG A 15 -0.52 1.67 8.79
N LEU A 16 -0.04 0.42 8.68
CA LEU A 16 -0.34 -0.62 9.67
C LEU A 16 0.30 -0.33 11.02
N GLY A 17 1.38 0.45 11.03
CA GLY A 17 2.13 0.81 12.22
C GLY A 17 3.64 0.79 11.99
N ALA A 18 4.37 1.31 12.97
CA ALA A 18 5.82 1.38 12.95
C ALA A 18 6.51 0.07 13.34
N GLU A 19 5.76 -0.96 13.74
CA GLU A 19 6.28 -2.25 14.18
C GLU A 19 5.39 -3.39 13.69
N VAL A 20 6.01 -4.48 13.25
CA VAL A 20 5.35 -5.76 12.92
C VAL A 20 6.08 -6.90 13.60
N THR A 21 5.38 -8.02 13.79
CA THR A 21 6.00 -9.24 14.31
C THR A 21 6.27 -10.21 13.17
N ILE A 22 7.54 -10.61 12.98
CA ILE A 22 7.97 -11.61 12.01
C ILE A 22 8.62 -12.75 12.79
N ASN A 23 8.03 -13.96 12.73
CA ASN A 23 8.50 -15.15 13.45
C ASN A 23 8.78 -14.90 14.95
N GLY A 24 7.89 -14.14 15.61
CA GLY A 24 7.99 -13.80 17.03
C GLY A 24 8.95 -12.65 17.34
N ILE A 25 9.68 -12.13 16.36
CA ILE A 25 10.59 -10.99 16.50
C ILE A 25 9.86 -9.71 16.13
N LYS A 26 9.96 -8.70 17.01
CA LYS A 26 9.45 -7.35 16.77
C LYS A 26 10.37 -6.60 15.83
N VAL A 27 9.84 -6.23 14.68
CA VAL A 27 10.56 -5.59 13.58
C VAL A 27 10.00 -4.19 13.39
N GLN A 28 10.86 -3.18 13.57
CA GLN A 28 10.56 -1.79 13.32
C GLN A 28 10.66 -1.48 11.84
N MET A 29 9.70 -0.70 11.34
CA MET A 29 9.59 -0.27 9.96
C MET A 29 9.56 1.25 9.89
N LYS A 30 10.36 1.82 8.99
CA LYS A 30 10.43 3.27 8.77
C LYS A 30 10.63 3.59 7.29
N PRO A 31 10.24 4.80 6.84
CA PRO A 31 10.67 5.32 5.57
C PRO A 31 12.19 5.24 5.36
N HIS A 32 12.60 4.80 4.17
CA HIS A 32 14.00 4.90 3.78
C HIS A 32 14.28 6.25 3.12
N PHE A 33 15.42 6.84 3.45
CA PHE A 33 15.91 8.08 2.86
C PHE A 33 17.27 7.84 2.25
N ASP A 34 17.47 8.39 1.06
CA ASP A 34 18.77 8.39 0.41
C ASP A 34 19.78 9.17 1.26
N LYS A 35 21.00 8.63 1.39
CA LYS A 35 21.98 9.15 2.35
C LYS A 35 22.53 10.50 1.95
N ASP A 36 22.62 10.78 0.65
CA ASP A 36 23.28 11.96 0.11
C ASP A 36 22.28 13.09 -0.08
N THR A 37 21.15 12.79 -0.72
CA THR A 37 20.11 13.76 -1.05
C THR A 37 19.14 14.03 0.09
N LYS A 38 19.07 13.15 1.10
CA LYS A 38 18.07 13.16 2.18
C LYS A 38 16.63 13.07 1.69
N VAL A 39 16.41 12.66 0.43
CA VAL A 39 15.09 12.48 -0.16
C VAL A 39 14.56 11.09 0.19
N GLU A 40 13.26 11.02 0.45
CA GLU A 40 12.56 9.75 0.71
C GLU A 40 12.55 8.86 -0.53
N VAL A 41 12.96 7.61 -0.36
CA VAL A 41 12.88 6.58 -1.41
C VAL A 41 11.55 5.85 -1.22
N MET A 42 10.55 6.25 -2.01
CA MET A 42 9.15 5.82 -1.85
C MET A 42 8.92 4.31 -2.02
N THR A 43 9.85 3.61 -2.66
CA THR A 43 9.82 2.15 -2.82
C THR A 43 10.46 1.42 -1.65
N ASP A 44 11.25 2.10 -0.84
CA ASP A 44 12.12 1.46 0.13
C ASP A 44 11.63 1.64 1.56
N LEU A 45 11.82 0.57 2.31
CA LEU A 45 11.50 0.46 3.72
C LEU A 45 12.76 0.12 4.50
N PHE A 46 13.06 0.94 5.49
CA PHE A 46 14.06 0.60 6.49
C PHE A 46 13.45 -0.33 7.53
N VAL A 47 14.13 -1.46 7.76
CA VAL A 47 13.65 -2.55 8.60
C VAL A 47 14.76 -2.91 9.59
N ALA A 48 14.45 -2.94 10.88
CA ALA A 48 15.40 -3.26 11.95
C ALA A 48 14.69 -3.91 13.14
N TRP A 49 15.36 -4.77 13.90
CA TRP A 49 14.77 -5.44 15.07
C TRP A 49 15.66 -5.36 16.32
N GLY A 50 16.58 -4.41 16.33
CA GLY A 50 17.42 -4.07 17.48
C GLY A 50 18.73 -4.85 17.50
N ARG A 51 19.83 -4.13 17.70
CA ARG A 51 21.21 -4.65 17.59
C ARG A 51 21.49 -5.89 18.45
N GLN A 52 20.86 -6.02 19.61
CA GLN A 52 21.07 -7.17 20.48
C GLN A 52 20.30 -8.40 19.97
N VAL A 53 19.06 -8.22 19.55
CA VAL A 53 18.23 -9.30 18.98
C VAL A 53 18.80 -9.76 17.64
N GLU A 54 19.29 -8.83 16.81
CA GLU A 54 20.01 -9.15 15.58
C GLU A 54 21.19 -10.11 15.79
N LYS A 55 21.85 -10.05 16.95
CA LYS A 55 22.97 -10.94 17.28
C LYS A 55 22.53 -12.30 17.82
N THR A 56 21.47 -12.33 18.64
CA THR A 56 21.05 -13.55 19.34
C THR A 56 20.01 -14.36 18.57
N THR A 57 19.22 -13.70 17.73
CA THR A 57 18.10 -14.28 16.99
C THR A 57 17.96 -13.52 15.66
N PRO A 58 18.88 -13.76 14.71
CA PRO A 58 18.84 -13.10 13.42
C PRO A 58 17.62 -13.56 12.62
N LEU A 59 16.87 -12.62 12.05
CA LEU A 59 15.91 -12.93 11.00
C LEU A 59 16.66 -13.19 9.70
N SER A 60 16.33 -14.28 9.03
CA SER A 60 16.89 -14.57 7.71
C SER A 60 16.28 -13.65 6.64
N GLU A 61 17.07 -13.38 5.60
CA GLU A 61 16.60 -12.65 4.42
C GLU A 61 15.36 -13.31 3.80
N HIS A 62 15.31 -14.65 3.81
CA HIS A 62 14.17 -15.41 3.31
C HIS A 62 12.88 -15.12 4.09
N GLU A 63 12.95 -15.05 5.42
CA GLU A 63 11.78 -14.75 6.27
C GLU A 63 11.28 -13.32 6.06
N LEU A 64 12.21 -12.36 5.95
CA LEU A 64 11.87 -10.97 5.61
C LEU A 64 11.18 -10.89 4.25
N SER A 65 11.79 -11.48 3.22
CA SER A 65 11.26 -11.46 1.85
C SER A 65 9.88 -12.11 1.79
N LYS A 66 9.73 -13.30 2.38
CA LYS A 66 8.45 -14.01 2.45
C LYS A 66 7.34 -13.18 3.12
N PHE A 67 7.66 -12.50 4.22
CA PHE A 67 6.69 -11.66 4.91
C PHE A 67 6.26 -10.46 4.05
N PHE A 68 7.23 -9.72 3.50
CA PHE A 68 6.92 -8.53 2.71
C PHE A 68 6.31 -8.85 1.35
N ASP A 69 6.66 -9.96 0.71
CA ASP A 69 6.03 -10.45 -0.52
C ASP A 69 4.55 -10.81 -0.29
N LEU A 70 4.24 -11.46 0.83
CA LEU A 70 2.87 -11.76 1.21
C LEU A 70 2.06 -10.46 1.39
N LYS A 71 2.59 -9.50 2.16
CA LYS A 71 1.96 -8.19 2.36
C LYS A 71 1.80 -7.44 1.05
N HIS A 72 2.81 -7.51 0.17
CA HIS A 72 2.75 -6.87 -1.13
C HIS A 72 1.63 -7.42 -1.99
N ARG A 73 1.49 -8.75 -2.05
CA ARG A 73 0.40 -9.39 -2.79
C ARG A 73 -0.97 -9.01 -2.23
N GLU A 74 -1.13 -9.09 -0.91
CA GLU A 74 -2.39 -8.73 -0.22
C GLU A 74 -2.81 -7.30 -0.55
N PHE A 75 -1.92 -6.32 -0.36
CA PHE A 75 -2.26 -4.92 -0.57
C PHE A 75 -2.37 -4.54 -2.04
N SER A 76 -1.57 -5.13 -2.92
CA SER A 76 -1.72 -4.90 -4.37
C SER A 76 -3.08 -5.36 -4.86
N GLN A 77 -3.57 -6.51 -4.38
CA GLN A 77 -4.88 -7.03 -4.74
C GLN A 77 -6.00 -6.14 -4.17
N ALA A 78 -5.89 -5.74 -2.90
CA ALA A 78 -6.86 -4.85 -2.27
C ALA A 78 -6.97 -3.50 -3.00
N LEU A 79 -5.83 -2.84 -3.26
CA LEU A 79 -5.78 -1.56 -3.96
C LEU A 79 -6.35 -1.65 -5.38
N ARG A 80 -6.07 -2.74 -6.09
CA ARG A 80 -6.63 -2.97 -7.42
C ARG A 80 -8.15 -3.12 -7.36
N LYS A 81 -8.65 -3.94 -6.42
CA LYS A 81 -10.09 -4.15 -6.23
C LYS A 81 -10.79 -2.83 -5.89
N GLU A 82 -10.23 -2.04 -4.98
CA GLU A 82 -10.78 -0.73 -4.63
C GLU A 82 -10.80 0.25 -5.80
N ALA A 83 -9.79 0.21 -6.67
CA ALA A 83 -9.75 1.04 -7.88
C ALA A 83 -10.85 0.63 -8.88
N ASP A 84 -11.00 -0.68 -9.11
CA ASP A 84 -12.02 -1.24 -10.01
C ASP A 84 -13.44 -0.93 -9.50
N ASP A 85 -13.69 -1.12 -8.20
CA ASP A 85 -14.98 -0.83 -7.56
C ASP A 85 -15.31 0.68 -7.67
N ARG A 86 -14.32 1.55 -7.47
CA ARG A 86 -14.48 3.01 -7.61
C ARG A 86 -14.78 3.44 -9.04
N ALA A 87 -14.11 2.83 -10.02
CA ALA A 87 -14.34 3.11 -11.43
C ALA A 87 -15.78 2.76 -11.83
N ARG A 88 -16.28 1.59 -11.42
CA ARG A 88 -17.67 1.17 -11.67
C ARG A 88 -18.69 2.13 -11.09
N LEU A 89 -18.52 2.53 -9.83
CA LEU A 89 -19.42 3.49 -9.18
C LEU A 89 -19.41 4.86 -9.88
N ALA A 90 -18.25 5.31 -10.34
CA ALA A 90 -18.14 6.57 -11.09
C ALA A 90 -18.85 6.49 -12.46
N GLU A 91 -18.72 5.36 -13.16
CA GLU A 91 -19.42 5.12 -14.43
C GLU A 91 -20.94 5.06 -14.25
N GLU A 92 -21.43 4.33 -13.25
CA GLU A 92 -22.86 4.24 -12.93
C GLU A 92 -23.44 5.61 -12.58
N ARG A 93 -22.74 6.38 -11.73
CA ARG A 93 -23.16 7.74 -11.37
C ARG A 93 -23.22 8.65 -12.59
N THR A 94 -22.22 8.57 -13.46
CA THR A 94 -22.17 9.35 -14.70
C THR A 94 -23.33 8.97 -15.64
N ARG A 95 -23.66 7.67 -15.74
CA ARG A 95 -24.78 7.18 -16.53
C ARG A 95 -26.12 7.67 -15.98
N GLN A 96 -26.33 7.57 -14.66
CA GLN A 96 -27.54 8.06 -14.01
C GLN A 96 -27.71 9.57 -14.22
N GLN A 97 -26.65 10.35 -14.07
CA GLN A 97 -26.70 11.79 -14.28
C GLN A 97 -27.10 12.16 -15.72
N ARG A 98 -26.52 11.49 -16.72
CA ARG A 98 -26.91 11.72 -18.13
C ARG A 98 -28.40 11.41 -18.38
N LEU A 99 -28.90 10.31 -17.83
CA LEU A 99 -30.32 9.95 -17.98
C LEU A 99 -31.25 10.98 -17.33
N LEU A 100 -30.88 11.51 -16.16
CA LEU A 100 -31.66 12.56 -15.49
C LEU A 100 -31.65 13.87 -16.30
N GLU A 101 -30.49 14.26 -16.82
CA GLU A 101 -30.35 15.45 -17.68
C GLU A 101 -31.17 15.30 -18.98
N GLU A 102 -31.19 14.12 -19.59
CA GLU A 102 -32.02 13.83 -20.78
C GLU A 102 -33.51 13.90 -20.46
N GLN A 103 -33.97 13.31 -19.35
CA GLN A 103 -35.37 13.37 -18.92
C GLN A 103 -35.82 14.80 -18.61
N GLN A 104 -34.97 15.59 -17.96
CA GLN A 104 -35.26 17.00 -17.66
C GLN A 104 -35.39 17.84 -18.93
N LYS A 105 -34.52 17.62 -19.93
CA LYS A 105 -34.63 18.30 -21.23
C LYS A 105 -35.93 17.95 -21.94
N GLN A 106 -36.29 16.67 -21.98
CA GLN A 106 -37.55 16.23 -22.60
C GLN A 106 -38.79 16.83 -21.92
N HIS A 107 -38.79 16.96 -20.59
CA HIS A 107 -39.88 17.60 -19.85
C HIS A 107 -39.93 19.12 -20.03
N ALA A 108 -38.81 19.79 -20.27
CA ALA A 108 -38.77 21.24 -20.51
C ALA A 108 -39.17 21.63 -21.94
N GLU A 109 -39.12 20.70 -22.88
CA GLU A 109 -39.50 20.88 -24.29
C GLU A 109 -40.98 20.56 -24.59
N GLN A 110 -41.74 20.04 -23.61
CA GLN A 110 -43.19 19.80 -23.68
C GLN A 110 -43.99 20.91 -23.00
#